data_AF-A0A956YKZ3-F1
#
_entry.id   AF-A0A956YKZ3-F1
#
_cell.length_a   1.000
_cell.length_b   1.000
_cell.length_c   1.000
_cell.angle_alpha   90.00
_cell.angle_beta   90.00
_cell.angle_gamma   90.00
#
_symmetry.space_group_name_H-M   'P 1'
#
loop_
_entity.id
_entity.type
_entity.pdbx_description
1 polymer ?
#
loop_
_entity_poly.entity_id
_entity_poly.type
_entity_poly.pdbx_seq_one_letter_code
_entity_poly.pdbx_strand_id
1 'polypeptide(L)'
;MSEKMVRTQVYLPQEIYDQLKSRADEEGVTMATQIREALAEYVVEKPKKKEHILTEDDPIWQLIGIGKGGPPDGSVNHDKYIYTRDWDPEDEATA
;
A
#
# COMPACT_ATOMS: atom_id res chain seq x y z
N MET A 1 0.06 -14.51 30.77
CA MET A 1 -1.29 -14.84 30.28
C MET A 1 -1.14 -15.99 29.31
N SER A 2 -1.78 -17.14 29.54
CA SER A 2 -1.67 -18.29 28.64
C SER A 2 -2.39 -17.95 27.33
N GLU A 3 -1.66 -17.95 26.24
CA GLU A 3 -2.23 -17.73 24.91
C GLU A 3 -3.12 -18.94 24.56
N LYS A 4 -4.39 -18.68 24.22
CA LYS A 4 -5.37 -19.75 23.98
C LYS A 4 -5.12 -20.37 22.60
N MET A 5 -4.35 -21.45 22.55
CA MET A 5 -4.13 -22.21 21.32
C MET A 5 -5.37 -23.02 20.93
N VAL A 6 -5.76 -22.98 19.66
CA VAL A 6 -6.87 -23.75 19.09
C VAL A 6 -6.28 -24.87 18.23
N ARG A 7 -6.76 -26.11 18.41
CA ARG A 7 -6.34 -27.24 17.56
C ARG A 7 -6.95 -27.08 16.17
N THR A 8 -6.10 -27.00 15.16
CA THR A 8 -6.50 -26.90 13.75
C THR A 8 -5.84 -28.01 12.95
N GLN A 9 -6.61 -28.67 12.08
CA GLN A 9 -6.10 -29.66 11.13
C GLN A 9 -6.17 -29.06 9.72
N VAL A 10 -5.06 -29.06 9.01
CA VAL A 10 -4.95 -28.58 7.63
C VAL A 10 -4.16 -29.59 6.81
N TYR A 11 -4.49 -29.71 5.53
CA TYR A 11 -3.69 -30.47 4.57
C TYR A 11 -2.63 -29.54 3.97
N LEU A 12 -1.39 -29.99 3.94
CA LEU A 12 -0.28 -29.30 3.31
C LEU A 12 0.18 -30.10 2.08
N PRO A 13 0.59 -29.44 0.98
CA PRO A 13 1.29 -30.12 -0.09
C PRO A 13 2.55 -30.82 0.44
N GLN A 14 2.85 -32.00 -0.11
CA GLN A 14 3.99 -32.82 0.31
C GLN A 14 5.31 -32.02 0.27
N GLU A 15 5.53 -31.27 -0.79
CA GLU A 15 6.73 -30.45 -0.97
C GLU A 15 6.91 -29.41 0.15
N ILE A 16 5.83 -28.74 0.56
CA ILE A 16 5.87 -27.75 1.65
C ILE A 16 6.16 -28.44 2.99
N TYR A 17 5.57 -29.61 3.22
CA TYR A 17 5.85 -30.39 4.42
C TYR A 17 7.33 -30.77 4.53
N ASP A 18 7.92 -31.23 3.43
CA ASP A 18 9.33 -31.64 3.39
C ASP A 18 10.28 -30.45 3.60
N GLN A 19 9.96 -29.29 3.04
CA GLN A 19 10.73 -28.05 3.27
C GLN A 19 10.68 -27.60 4.74
N LEU A 20 9.49 -27.57 5.34
CA LEU A 20 9.33 -27.21 6.76
C LEU A 20 10.08 -28.18 7.68
N LYS A 21 10.11 -29.47 7.31
CA LYS A 21 10.84 -30.50 8.06
C LYS A 21 12.35 -30.32 7.95
N SER A 22 12.90 -30.15 6.74
CA SER A 22 14.34 -29.90 6.55
C SER A 22 14.80 -28.69 7.34
N ARG A 23 14.04 -27.59 7.26
CA ARG A 23 14.32 -26.37 8.02
C ARG A 23 14.26 -26.58 9.52
N ALA A 24 13.33 -27.41 9.99
CA ALA A 24 13.23 -27.73 11.42
C ALA A 24 14.49 -28.45 11.93
N ASP A 25 15.02 -29.37 11.12
CA ASP A 25 16.22 -30.12 11.43
C ASP A 25 17.49 -29.23 11.38
N GLU A 26 17.54 -28.28 10.44
CA GLU A 26 18.66 -27.35 10.25
C GLU A 26 18.71 -26.22 11.31
N GLU A 27 17.57 -25.59 11.61
CA GLU A 27 17.51 -24.40 12.45
C GLU A 27 17.11 -24.70 13.91
N GLY A 28 16.72 -25.94 14.21
CA GLY A 28 16.27 -26.34 15.54
C GLY A 28 14.88 -25.78 15.92
N VAL A 29 14.08 -25.35 14.93
CA VAL A 29 12.76 -24.75 15.13
C VAL A 29 11.66 -25.71 14.71
N THR A 30 10.69 -25.97 15.59
CA THR A 30 9.59 -26.91 15.26
C THR A 30 8.76 -26.42 14.07
N MET A 31 8.21 -27.37 13.27
CA MET A 31 7.27 -27.05 12.19
C MET A 31 6.08 -26.19 12.68
N ALA A 32 5.61 -26.45 13.90
CA ALA A 32 4.49 -25.69 14.46
C ALA A 32 4.85 -24.22 14.73
N THR A 33 6.10 -23.93 15.13
CA THR A 33 6.59 -22.55 15.28
C THR A 33 6.66 -21.86 13.92
N GLN A 34 7.27 -22.51 12.93
CA GLN A 34 7.36 -21.98 11.56
C GLN A 34 5.97 -21.65 10.99
N ILE A 35 5.01 -22.56 11.15
CA ILE A 35 3.63 -22.35 10.68
C ILE A 35 2.96 -21.18 11.41
N ARG A 36 3.12 -21.08 12.74
CA ARG A 36 2.51 -19.99 13.51
C ARG A 36 3.09 -18.63 13.13
N GLU A 37 4.41 -18.52 12.98
CA GLU A 37 5.08 -17.27 12.62
C GLU A 37 4.69 -16.84 11.21
N ALA A 38 4.77 -17.74 10.23
CA ALA A 38 4.37 -17.45 8.85
C ALA A 38 2.89 -17.04 8.74
N LEU A 39 2.00 -17.69 9.50
CA LEU A 39 0.58 -17.31 9.52
C LEU A 39 0.34 -15.99 10.26
N ALA A 40 1.06 -15.71 11.35
CA ALA A 40 0.96 -14.45 12.05
C ALA A 40 1.39 -13.30 11.15
N GLU A 41 2.54 -13.43 10.47
CA GLU A 41 3.02 -12.49 9.47
C GLU A 41 1.99 -12.34 8.34
N TYR A 42 1.55 -13.43 7.72
CA TYR A 42 0.56 -13.39 6.65
C TYR A 42 -0.75 -12.69 7.02
N VAL A 43 -1.22 -12.87 8.26
CA VAL A 43 -2.47 -12.25 8.74
C VAL A 43 -2.26 -10.78 9.12
N VAL A 44 -1.10 -10.41 9.64
CA VAL A 44 -0.74 -9.02 9.99
C VAL A 44 -0.41 -8.20 8.74
N GLU A 45 0.39 -8.76 7.83
CA GLU A 45 0.79 -8.17 6.55
C GLU A 45 -0.30 -8.21 5.48
N LYS A 46 -1.38 -8.94 5.74
CA LYS A 46 -2.68 -8.65 5.15
C LYS A 46 -3.47 -7.76 6.11
N PRO A 47 -3.13 -6.46 6.31
CA PRO A 47 -4.23 -5.56 6.53
C PRO A 47 -5.12 -5.79 5.31
N LYS A 48 -6.38 -6.21 5.58
CA LYS A 48 -7.51 -6.17 4.64
C LYS A 48 -7.15 -5.16 3.58
N LYS A 49 -7.18 -5.49 2.29
CA LYS A 49 -7.17 -4.52 1.18
C LYS A 49 -7.95 -3.31 1.70
N LYS A 50 -7.25 -2.35 2.29
CA LYS A 50 -7.83 -1.11 2.76
C LYS A 50 -7.80 -0.47 1.42
N GLU A 51 -8.92 -0.56 0.70
CA GLU A 51 -9.31 0.59 -0.10
C GLU A 51 -8.86 1.78 0.75
N HIS A 52 -7.84 2.49 0.28
CA HIS A 52 -7.31 3.65 0.97
C HIS A 52 -8.42 4.71 0.85
N ILE A 53 -9.48 4.49 1.62
CA ILE A 53 -10.56 5.42 1.83
C ILE A 53 -9.90 6.45 2.71
N LEU A 54 -9.58 7.59 2.12
CA LEU A 54 -9.04 8.74 2.84
C LEU A 54 -9.96 8.99 4.04
N THR A 55 -9.39 8.91 5.24
CA THR A 55 -10.09 9.23 6.49
C THR A 55 -9.84 10.69 6.85
N GLU A 56 -10.71 11.30 7.64
CA GLU A 56 -10.56 12.71 8.04
C GLU A 56 -9.23 13.00 8.76
N ASP A 57 -8.68 12.00 9.45
CA ASP A 57 -7.39 12.07 10.14
C ASP A 57 -6.16 11.87 9.23
N ASP A 58 -6.35 11.61 7.93
CA ASP A 58 -5.25 11.39 6.97
C ASP A 58 -4.54 12.73 6.64
N PRO A 59 -3.21 12.83 6.74
CA PRO A 59 -2.46 14.01 6.32
C PRO A 59 -2.76 14.46 4.88
N ILE A 60 -3.10 13.52 3.99
CA ILE A 60 -3.51 13.83 2.62
C ILE A 60 -4.90 14.47 2.58
N TRP A 61 -5.83 14.04 3.44
CA TRP A 61 -7.15 14.66 3.57
C TRP A 61 -7.05 16.13 4.03
N GLN A 62 -6.06 16.44 4.88
CA GLN A 62 -5.78 17.81 5.33
C GLN A 62 -5.28 18.74 4.21
N LEU A 63 -4.85 18.20 3.06
CA LEU A 63 -4.45 19.00 1.90
C LEU A 63 -5.67 19.57 1.13
N ILE A 64 -6.87 18.99 1.33
CA ILE A 64 -8.08 19.44 0.65
C ILE A 64 -8.42 20.87 1.14
N GLY A 65 -8.48 21.81 0.20
CA GLY A 65 -8.84 23.21 0.48
C GLY A 65 -7.70 24.12 0.93
N ILE A 66 -6.44 23.65 0.92
CA ILE A 66 -5.27 24.51 1.16
C ILE A 66 -5.11 25.57 0.06
N GLY A 67 -5.37 25.22 -1.20
CA GLY A 67 -5.40 26.17 -2.31
C GLY A 67 -6.64 27.03 -2.25
N LYS A 68 -6.48 28.34 -2.05
CA LYS A 68 -7.58 29.32 -2.14
C LYS A 68 -7.37 30.22 -3.35
N GLY A 69 -8.30 30.16 -4.30
CA GLY A 69 -8.33 31.00 -5.49
C GLY A 69 -8.04 30.25 -6.80
N GLY A 70 -8.04 31.00 -7.90
CA GLY A 70 -7.90 30.47 -9.25
C GLY A 70 -9.20 30.48 -10.05
N PRO A 71 -9.13 30.22 -11.37
CA PRO A 71 -10.31 30.15 -12.22
C PRO A 71 -11.28 29.04 -11.75
N PRO A 72 -12.60 29.28 -11.81
CA PRO A 72 -13.61 28.31 -11.37
C PRO A 72 -13.58 27.00 -12.17
N ASP A 73 -13.02 27.02 -13.37
CA ASP A 73 -12.81 25.89 -14.27
C ASP A 73 -11.34 25.45 -14.35
N GLY A 74 -10.52 25.87 -13.38
CA GLY A 74 -9.08 25.64 -13.38
C GLY A 74 -8.69 24.16 -13.46
N SER A 75 -9.49 23.23 -12.94
CA SER A 75 -9.23 21.79 -13.07
C SER A 75 -9.41 21.29 -14.51
N VAL A 76 -10.37 21.84 -15.25
CA VAL A 76 -10.73 21.41 -16.60
C VAL A 76 -9.85 22.11 -17.64
N ASN A 77 -9.59 23.40 -17.45
CA ASN A 77 -8.89 24.26 -18.41
C ASN A 77 -7.50 24.69 -17.90
N HIS A 78 -6.85 23.89 -17.05
CA HIS A 78 -5.53 24.22 -16.51
C HIS A 78 -4.51 24.54 -17.61
N ASP A 79 -4.53 23.80 -18.72
CA ASP A 79 -3.63 24.01 -19.86
C ASP A 79 -3.72 25.43 -20.43
N LYS A 80 -4.94 25.97 -20.57
CA LYS A 80 -5.16 27.35 -21.01
C LYS A 80 -4.58 28.38 -20.04
N TYR A 81 -4.54 28.11 -18.74
CA TYR A 81 -4.05 29.07 -17.77
C TYR A 81 -2.54 28.95 -17.52
N ILE A 82 -1.99 27.75 -17.73
CA ILE A 82 -0.58 27.44 -17.50
C ILE A 82 0.24 27.70 -18.78
N TYR A 83 -0.16 27.14 -19.93
CA TYR A 83 0.64 27.19 -21.15
C TYR A 83 0.50 28.49 -21.96
N THR A 84 -0.57 29.26 -21.74
CA THR A 84 -0.74 30.57 -22.40
C THR A 84 0.02 31.70 -21.70
N ARG A 85 0.64 31.44 -20.54
CA ARG A 85 1.49 32.43 -19.85
C ARG A 85 2.91 32.52 -20.39
N ASP A 86 3.37 31.46 -21.08
CA ASP A 86 4.74 31.34 -21.58
C ASP A 86 4.83 31.41 -23.12
N TRP A 87 3.68 31.57 -23.80
CA TRP A 87 3.65 31.79 -25.25
C TRP A 87 3.40 33.27 -25.53
N ASP A 88 4.49 34.02 -25.66
CA ASP A 88 4.49 35.37 -26.23
C ASP A 88 4.78 35.26 -27.74
N PRO A 89 3.79 35.45 -28.63
CA PRO A 89 4.02 35.44 -30.07
C PRO A 89 4.79 36.67 -30.58
N GLU A 90 5.11 37.67 -29.73
CA GLU A 90 5.81 38.87 -30.17
C GLU A 90 7.32 38.66 -30.44
N ASP A 91 7.92 37.54 -30.01
CA ASP A 91 9.34 37.23 -30.28
C ASP A 91 9.60 36.62 -31.67
N GLU A 92 8.58 36.15 -32.41
CA GLU A 92 8.75 35.59 -33.76
C GLU A 92 8.61 36.62 -34.90
N ALA A 93 8.28 37.88 -34.60
CA ALA A 93 8.07 38.92 -35.62
C ALA A 93 9.35 39.71 -36.02
N THR A 94 10.53 39.37 -35.48
CA THR A 94 11.78 40.11 -35.74
C THR A 94 12.99 39.25 -36.11
N ALA A 95 12.77 38.09 -36.75
CA ALA A 95 13.84 37.27 -37.36
C ALA A 95 13.87 37.40 -38.88
#